data_AF-A0A835R7F5-F1
#
_entry.id   AF-A0A835R7F5-F1
#
_cell.length_a   1.000
_cell.length_b   1.000
_cell.length_c   1.000
_cell.angle_alpha   90.00
_cell.angle_beta   90.00
_cell.angle_gamma   90.00
#
_symmetry.space_group_name_H-M   'P 1'
#
loop_
_entity.id
_entity.type
_entity.pdbx_description
1 polymer ?
#
loop_
_entity_poly.entity_id
_entity_poly.type
_entity_poly.pdbx_seq_one_letter_code
_entity_poly.pdbx_strand_id
1 'polypeptide(L)'
;MFMASFMFMGPTGVGKTELAKALAGYLFETENALIRIDMSEHMEKYADSRLVGSPSGYVGFEEGGQLTEAIRMRPYSVLLLHAIEKAS
;
A
#
# COMPACT_ATOMS: atom_id res chain seq x y z
N MET A 1 -16.94 -1.10 10.19
CA MET A 1 -15.55 -1.28 9.74
C MET A 1 -14.79 -0.03 10.15
N PHE A 2 -13.84 -0.15 11.08
CA PHE A 2 -13.04 0.99 11.53
C PHE A 2 -11.83 1.12 10.61
N MET A 3 -11.70 2.27 9.94
CA MET A 3 -10.48 2.64 9.24
C MET A 3 -9.65 3.53 10.16
N ALA A 4 -8.38 3.20 10.31
CA ALA A 4 -7.39 4.04 10.97
C ALA A 4 -6.30 4.37 9.97
N SER A 5 -5.86 5.62 9.97
CA SER A 5 -4.74 6.10 9.15
C SER A 5 -3.70 6.73 10.07
N PHE A 6 -2.44 6.41 9.81
CA PHE A 6 -1.30 6.89 10.59
C PHE A 6 -0.21 7.37 9.63
N MET A 7 0.53 8.40 10.05
CA MET A 7 1.75 8.84 9.38
C MET A 7 2.93 8.62 10.33
N PHE A 8 3.84 7.73 9.96
CA PHE A 8 5.04 7.47 10.75
C PHE A 8 6.20 8.31 10.22
N MET A 9 6.71 9.22 11.05
CA MET A 9 7.83 10.10 10.71
C MET A 9 9.00 9.86 11.67
N GLY A 10 10.21 9.84 11.11
CA GLY A 10 11.44 9.67 11.88
C GLY A 10 12.61 9.22 11.00
N PRO A 11 13.85 9.19 11.53
CA PRO A 11 15.05 8.77 10.80
C PRO A 11 14.96 7.35 10.20
N THR A 12 15.85 7.03 9.27
CA THR A 12 16.01 5.65 8.77
C THR A 12 16.44 4.72 9.90
N GLY A 13 15.92 3.50 9.93
CA GLY A 13 16.29 2.48 10.92
C GLY A 13 15.55 2.54 12.26
N VAL A 14 14.66 3.51 12.48
CA VAL A 14 13.90 3.63 13.75
C VAL A 14 12.71 2.66 13.90
N GLY A 15 12.54 1.71 12.98
CA GLY A 15 11.53 0.64 13.10
C GLY A 15 10.13 0.95 12.54
N LYS A 16 9.98 1.94 11.65
CA LYS A 16 8.66 2.31 11.08
C LYS A 16 7.98 1.15 10.33
N THR A 17 8.76 0.37 9.58
CA THR A 17 8.26 -0.77 8.81
C THR A 17 7.96 -1.96 9.73
N GLU A 18 8.79 -2.16 10.73
CA GLU A 18 8.64 -3.18 11.77
C GLU A 18 7.36 -2.95 12.58
N LEU A 19 7.04 -1.68 12.89
CA LEU A 19 5.77 -1.32 13.53
C LEU A 19 4.56 -1.71 12.65
N ALA A 20 4.62 -1.48 11.35
CA ALA A 20 3.54 -1.89 10.43
C ALA A 20 3.36 -3.42 10.37
N LYS A 21 4.47 -4.18 10.36
CA LYS A 21 4.43 -5.65 10.46
C LYS A 21 3.81 -6.13 11.76
N ALA A 22 4.24 -5.55 12.89
CA ALA A 22 3.71 -5.89 14.20
C ALA A 22 2.21 -5.58 14.32
N LEU A 23 1.76 -4.46 13.76
CA LEU A 23 0.34 -4.11 13.68
C LEU A 23 -0.45 -5.13 12.86
N ALA A 24 0.08 -5.59 11.71
CA ALA A 24 -0.57 -6.64 10.92
C ALA A 24 -0.69 -7.96 11.70
N GLY A 25 0.38 -8.38 12.37
CA GLY A 25 0.39 -9.56 13.24
C GLY A 25 -0.58 -9.45 14.41
N TYR A 26 -0.68 -8.27 15.04
CA TYR A 26 -1.57 -8.04 16.18
C TYR A 26 -3.05 -7.98 15.78
N LEU A 27 -3.38 -7.27 14.68
CA LEU A 27 -4.77 -7.05 14.26
C LEU A 27 -5.37 -8.23 13.48
N PHE A 28 -4.54 -8.97 12.73
CA PHE A 28 -5.00 -9.98 11.77
C PHE A 28 -4.32 -11.34 11.99
N GLU A 29 -3.64 -11.54 13.12
CA GLU A 29 -3.00 -12.80 13.52
C GLU A 29 -1.89 -13.28 12.57
N THR A 30 -1.47 -12.45 11.62
CA THR A 30 -0.41 -12.77 10.67
C THR A 30 0.25 -11.51 10.11
N GLU A 31 1.59 -11.50 10.07
CA GLU A 31 2.33 -10.42 9.39
C GLU A 31 2.08 -10.40 7.88
N ASN A 32 1.61 -11.52 7.30
CA ASN A 32 1.25 -11.61 5.88
C ASN A 32 0.03 -10.73 5.53
N ALA A 33 -0.69 -10.21 6.52
CA ALA A 33 -1.75 -9.22 6.32
C ALA A 33 -1.20 -7.82 6.03
N LEU A 34 0.12 -7.62 6.01
CA LEU A 34 0.75 -6.39 5.54
C LEU A 34 0.80 -6.37 4.01
N ILE A 35 0.06 -5.45 3.41
CA ILE A 35 0.23 -5.08 2.00
C ILE A 35 1.21 -3.90 1.98
N ARG A 36 2.32 -4.06 1.27
CA ARG A 36 3.35 -3.02 1.15
C ARG A 36 3.41 -2.51 -0.29
N ILE A 37 3.31 -1.20 -0.44
CA ILE A 37 3.54 -0.48 -1.71
C ILE A 37 4.79 0.37 -1.53
N ASP A 38 5.76 0.22 -2.42
CA ASP A 38 6.96 1.06 -2.43
C ASP A 38 6.73 2.28 -3.32
N MET A 39 6.51 3.44 -2.71
CA MET A 39 6.17 4.65 -3.47
C MET A 39 7.35 5.19 -4.29
N SER A 40 8.56 4.68 -4.08
CA SER A 40 9.71 5.02 -4.95
C SER A 40 9.60 4.42 -6.35
N GLU A 41 8.81 3.36 -6.55
CA GLU A 41 8.53 2.80 -7.88
C GLU A 41 7.46 3.62 -8.63
N HIS A 42 6.79 4.54 -7.93
CA HIS A 42 5.69 5.34 -8.45
C HIS A 42 6.05 6.83 -8.65
N MET A 43 7.33 7.13 -8.92
CA MET A 43 7.82 8.50 -9.16
C MET A 43 7.51 9.06 -10.56
N GLU A 44 6.86 8.29 -11.44
CA GLU A 44 6.54 8.71 -12.80
C GLU A 44 5.08 9.18 -12.94
N LYS A 45 4.86 10.17 -13.81
CA LYS A 45 3.55 10.81 -14.10
C LYS A 45 2.38 9.89 -14.47
N TYR A 46 2.60 8.59 -14.70
CA TYR A 46 1.58 7.60 -15.05
C TYR A 46 1.55 6.40 -14.09
N ALA A 47 2.22 6.50 -12.94
CA ALA A 47 2.28 5.43 -11.97
C ALA A 47 0.93 5.17 -11.27
N ASP A 48 0.04 6.16 -11.27
CA ASP A 48 -1.31 6.08 -10.67
C ASP A 48 -2.17 5.00 -11.32
N SER A 49 -2.12 4.90 -12.66
CA SER A 49 -2.87 3.89 -13.42
C SER A 49 -2.38 2.47 -13.10
N ARG A 50 -1.09 2.30 -12.79
CA ARG A 50 -0.53 1.00 -12.37
C ARG A 50 -0.93 0.66 -10.93
N LEU A 51 -1.04 1.66 -10.07
CA LEU A 51 -1.36 1.47 -8.66
C LEU A 51 -2.86 1.15 -8.48
N VAL A 52 -3.75 1.89 -9.13
CA VAL A 52 -5.21 1.82 -8.91
C VAL A 52 -5.95 1.14 -10.08
N GLY A 53 -5.32 1.06 -11.25
CA GLY A 53 -5.92 0.52 -12.47
C GLY A 53 -6.27 1.63 -13.46
N SER A 54 -6.37 1.26 -14.74
CA SER A 54 -6.80 2.19 -15.78
C SER A 54 -8.28 2.58 -15.60
N PRO A 55 -8.71 3.78 -16.04
CA PRO A 55 -10.12 4.14 -16.02
C PRO A 55 -10.97 3.26 -16.97
N SER A 56 -12.29 3.21 -16.73
CA SER A 56 -13.20 2.48 -17.62
C SER A 56 -13.11 2.98 -19.06
N GLY A 57 -13.02 2.04 -20.01
CA GLY A 57 -12.84 2.36 -21.44
C GLY A 57 -11.38 2.57 -21.88
N TYR A 58 -10.40 2.48 -20.97
CA TYR A 58 -8.98 2.50 -21.30
C TYR A 58 -8.37 1.09 -21.27
N VAL A 59 -7.27 0.90 -21.99
CA VAL A 59 -6.49 -0.36 -21.97
C VAL A 59 -6.02 -0.64 -20.53
N GLY A 60 -6.22 -1.87 -20.05
CA GLY A 60 -5.86 -2.29 -18.69
C GLY A 60 -6.96 -2.08 -17.63
N PHE A 61 -8.18 -1.68 -17.99
CA PHE A 61 -9.29 -1.54 -17.02
C PHE A 61 -9.65 -2.87 -16.33
N GLU A 62 -9.71 -3.96 -17.09
CA GLU A 62 -10.04 -5.30 -16.58
C GLU A 62 -8.90 -5.91 -15.72
N GLU A 63 -7.67 -5.41 -15.85
CA GLU A 63 -6.49 -5.94 -15.14
C GLU A 63 -6.41 -5.44 -13.70
N GLY A 64 -7.09 -4.32 -13.38
CA GLY A 64 -7.00 -3.67 -12.08
C GLY A 64 -5.63 -3.06 -11.79
N GLY A 65 -5.52 -2.34 -10.67
CA GLY A 65 -4.24 -1.84 -10.15
C GLY A 65 -3.61 -2.78 -9.14
N GLN A 66 -2.31 -2.64 -8.95
CA GLN A 66 -1.54 -3.37 -7.94
C GLN A 66 -2.18 -3.26 -6.54
N LEU A 67 -2.61 -2.07 -6.15
CA LEU A 67 -3.24 -1.84 -4.84
C LEU A 67 -4.67 -2.39 -4.82
N THR A 68 -5.47 -2.13 -5.86
CA THR A 68 -6.87 -2.55 -5.86
C THR A 68 -7.00 -4.07 -5.86
N GLU A 69 -6.16 -4.78 -6.62
CA GLU A 69 -6.18 -6.25 -6.62
C GLU A 69 -5.63 -6.82 -5.31
N ALA A 70 -4.57 -6.23 -4.73
CA ALA A 70 -4.06 -6.66 -3.43
C ALA A 70 -5.13 -6.54 -2.32
N ILE A 71 -5.86 -5.42 -2.29
CA ILE A 71 -6.95 -5.20 -1.33
C ILE A 71 -8.14 -6.11 -1.62
N ARG A 72 -8.48 -6.37 -2.90
CA ARG A 72 -9.53 -7.31 -3.29
C ARG A 72 -9.23 -8.72 -2.79
N MET A 73 -7.98 -9.16 -2.88
CA MET A 73 -7.53 -10.45 -2.36
C MET A 73 -7.49 -10.50 -0.83
N ARG A 74 -7.23 -9.37 -0.16
CA ARG A 74 -7.15 -9.30 1.31
C ARG A 74 -7.72 -7.98 1.86
N PRO A 75 -9.05 -7.89 2.04
CA PRO A 75 -9.70 -6.65 2.50
C PRO A 75 -9.35 -6.25 3.94
N TYR A 76 -9.00 -7.23 4.77
CA TYR A 76 -8.57 -7.04 6.15
C TYR A 76 -7.04 -7.11 6.21
N SER A 77 -6.42 -5.94 6.07
CA SER A 77 -4.98 -5.80 5.92
C SER A 77 -4.49 -4.48 6.54
N VAL A 78 -3.20 -4.43 6.87
CA VAL A 78 -2.50 -3.15 7.06
C VAL A 78 -1.88 -2.76 5.72
N LEU A 79 -2.19 -1.57 5.22
CA LEU A 79 -1.55 -1.00 4.02
C LEU A 79 -0.40 -0.09 4.45
N LEU A 80 0.81 -0.42 4.00
CA LEU A 80 2.00 0.41 4.18
C LEU A 80 2.40 1.06 2.86
N LEU A 81 2.29 2.38 2.79
CA LEU A 81 2.87 3.21 1.74
C LEU A 81 4.29 3.62 2.17
N HIS A 82 5.30 2.95 1.62
CA HIS A 82 6.70 3.15 2.00
C HIS A 82 7.34 4.26 1.17
N ALA A 83 8.20 5.08 1.80
CA ALA A 83 8.91 6.20 1.15
C ALA A 83 7.99 7.20 0.42
N ILE A 84 6.87 7.57 1.04
CA ILE A 84 5.86 8.46 0.44
C ILE A 84 6.42 9.84 0.04
N GLU A 85 7.49 10.30 0.69
CA GLU A 85 8.21 11.53 0.33
C GLU A 85 8.86 11.48 -1.05
N LYS A 86 8.95 10.30 -1.66
CA LYS A 86 9.49 10.10 -3.00
C LYS A 86 8.41 10.16 -4.08
N ALA A 87 7.14 9.96 -3.75
CA ALA A 87 6.05 10.07 -4.72
C ALA A 87 5.93 11.50 -5.26
N SER A 88 5.66 11.64 -6.57
CA SER A 88 5.53 12.92 -7.27
C SER A 88 4.09 13.24 -7.63
#